data_AF-A0A0L0FAZ0-F1
#
_entry.id   AF-A0A0L0FAZ0-F1
#
_cell.length_a   1.000
_cell.length_b   1.000
_cell.length_c   1.000
_cell.angle_alpha   90.00
_cell.angle_beta   90.00
_cell.angle_gamma   90.00
#
_symmetry.space_group_name_H-M   'P 1'
#
loop_
_entity.id
_entity.type
_entity.pdbx_description
1 polymer ?
#
loop_
_entity_poly.entity_id
_entity_poly.type
_entity_poly.pdbx_seq_one_letter_code
_entity_poly.pdbx_strand_id
1 'polypeptide(L)' 'MQVRACLMPEPLKEMRVKNQYRTFKEIRAAQGIKIAAKNLENAVAGTQLYVARSPDEVPYYERLVRRDLEA' A
#
# COMPACT_ATOMS: atom_id res chain seq x y z
N MET A 1 -10.56 -1.03 -6.69
CA MET A 1 -9.19 -1.61 -6.63
C MET A 1 -9.08 -2.40 -5.34
N GLN A 2 -8.53 -3.62 -5.36
CA GLN A 2 -8.46 -4.46 -4.17
C GLN A 2 -7.03 -4.97 -3.97
N VAL A 3 -6.56 -4.94 -2.73
CA VAL A 3 -5.26 -5.51 -2.36
C VAL A 3 -5.35 -7.03 -2.50
N ARG A 4 -4.44 -7.61 -3.28
CA ARG A 4 -4.40 -9.07 -3.53
C ARG A 4 -3.61 -9.79 -2.46
N ALA A 5 -2.54 -9.17 -1.99
CA ALA A 5 -1.69 -9.72 -0.94
C ALA A 5 -0.92 -8.60 -0.23
N CYS A 6 -0.79 -8.74 1.08
CA CYS A 6 0.18 -8.00 1.86
C CYS A 6 1.36 -8.93 2.18
N LEU A 7 2.55 -8.52 1.78
CA LEU A 7 3.79 -9.28 1.91
C LEU A 7 4.65 -8.64 3.00
N MET A 8 5.17 -9.44 3.91
CA MET A 8 6.14 -9.00 4.92
C MET A 8 7.45 -9.76 4.81
N PRO A 9 8.58 -9.10 5.12
CA PRO A 9 9.83 -9.80 5.40
C PRO A 9 9.70 -10.60 6.70
N GLU A 10 10.49 -11.65 6.83
CA GLU A 10 10.65 -12.34 8.11
C GLU A 10 11.14 -11.38 9.21
N PRO A 11 10.74 -11.61 10.48
CA PRO A 11 11.20 -10.78 11.59
C PRO A 11 12.73 -10.72 11.62
N LEU A 12 13.28 -9.54 11.90
CA LEU A 12 14.71 -9.23 11.92
C LEU A 12 15.43 -9.23 10.56
N LYS A 13 14.69 -9.32 9.44
CA LYS A 13 15.27 -9.22 8.09
C LYS A 13 14.81 -7.94 7.39
N GLU A 14 15.75 -7.31 6.69
CA GLU A 14 15.53 -6.04 6.02
C GLU A 14 14.83 -6.24 4.67
N MET A 15 13.83 -5.40 4.38
CA MET A 15 13.01 -5.50 3.16
C MET A 15 13.80 -5.28 1.86
N ARG A 16 14.99 -4.67 1.95
CA ARG A 16 15.89 -4.43 0.81
C ARG A 16 16.61 -5.70 0.34
N VAL A 17 16.66 -6.74 1.18
CA VAL A 17 17.35 -8.01 0.88
C VAL A 17 16.40 -8.97 0.19
N LYS A 18 16.85 -9.65 -0.87
CA LYS A 18 16.08 -10.71 -1.56
C LYS A 18 15.87 -11.90 -0.63
N ASN A 19 14.79 -11.87 0.14
CA ASN A 19 14.35 -12.95 1.03
C ASN A 19 12.96 -13.45 0.66
N GLN A 20 12.57 -14.59 1.24
CA GLN A 20 11.22 -15.10 1.13
C GLN A 20 10.24 -14.15 1.83
N TYR A 21 9.25 -13.68 1.09
CA TYR A 21 8.17 -12.87 1.64
C TYR A 21 7.03 -13.78 2.07
N ARG A 22 6.49 -13.56 3.26
CA ARG A 22 5.27 -14.24 3.72
C ARG A 22 4.05 -13.39 3.38
N THR A 23 3.03 -14.05 2.83
CA THR A 23 1.73 -13.43 2.57
C THR A 23 0.89 -13.45 3.85
N PHE A 24 0.42 -12.29 4.27
CA PHE A 24 -0.46 -12.11 5.41
C PHE A 24 -1.83 -11.59 4.97
N LYS A 25 -2.88 -12.06 5.65
CA LYS A 25 -4.26 -11.59 5.44
C LYS A 25 -4.56 -10.29 6.18
N GLU A 26 -3.96 -10.11 7.35
CA GLU A 26 -4.13 -8.92 8.20
C GLU A 26 -2.80 -8.59 8.87
N ILE A 27 -2.53 -7.30 9.02
CA ILE A 27 -1.30 -6.73 9.57
C ILE A 27 -1.70 -5.57 10.49
N ARG A 28 -1.00 -5.42 11.63
CA ARG A 28 -1.14 -4.26 12.52
C ARG A 28 -0.05 -3.23 12.28
N ALA A 29 -0.40 -1.95 12.36
CA ALA A 29 0.55 -0.84 12.28
C ALA A 29 1.33 -0.68 13.60
N ALA A 30 2.57 -0.17 13.58
CA ALA A 30 3.34 0.29 12.42
C ALA A 30 4.30 -0.79 11.90
N GLN A 31 4.18 -1.17 10.62
CA GLN A 31 5.07 -2.14 9.98
C GLN A 31 5.29 -1.80 8.50
N GLY A 32 6.52 -2.00 8.01
CA GLY A 32 6.82 -1.91 6.58
C GLY A 32 6.32 -3.15 5.83
N ILE A 33 5.41 -2.96 4.89
CA ILE A 33 4.79 -4.03 4.10
C ILE A 33 4.96 -3.77 2.61
N LYS A 34 4.96 -4.85 1.82
CA LYS A 34 4.89 -4.79 0.37
C LYS A 34 3.48 -5.18 -0.07
N ILE A 35 2.79 -4.25 -0.73
CA ILE A 35 1.41 -4.44 -1.18
C ILE A 35 1.43 -4.91 -2.64
N ALA A 36 0.77 -6.02 -2.94
CA ALA A 36 0.53 -6.48 -4.30
C ALA A 36 -0.92 -6.18 -4.70
N ALA A 37 -1.11 -5.34 -5.71
CA ALA A 37 -2.42 -5.00 -6.28
C ALA A 37 -2.32 -4.84 -7.81
N LYS A 38 -3.47 -4.76 -8.49
CA LYS A 38 -3.54 -4.43 -9.93
C LYS A 38 -3.33 -2.92 -10.12
N ASN A 39 -2.77 -2.51 -11.26
CA ASN A 39 -2.62 -1.10 -11.69
C ASN A 39 -1.73 -0.23 -10.77
N LEU A 40 -0.71 -0.81 -10.14
CA LEU A 40 0.30 -0.07 -9.35
C LEU A 40 1.47 0.46 -10.19
N GLU A 41 1.43 0.29 -11.51
CA GLU A 41 2.50 0.70 -12.45
C GLU A 41 2.72 2.22 -12.49
N ASN A 42 1.64 3.01 -12.33
CA ASN A 42 1.68 4.47 -12.32
C ASN A 42 1.69 5.05 -10.90
N ALA A 43 1.99 4.25 -9.88
CA ALA A 43 2.02 4.71 -8.50
C ALA A 43 3.26 5.57 -8.23
N VAL A 44 3.06 6.76 -7.65
CA VAL A 44 4.14 7.69 -7.31
C VAL A 44 4.64 7.42 -5.89
N ALA A 45 5.95 7.25 -5.74
CA ALA A 45 6.57 7.08 -4.42
C ALA A 45 6.39 8.34 -3.55
N GLY A 46 6.09 8.16 -2.27
CA GLY A 46 5.84 9.26 -1.33
C GLY A 46 4.36 9.65 -1.22
N THR A 47 3.48 9.12 -2.07
CA THR A 47 2.04 9.34 -1.95
C THR A 47 1.43 8.63 -0.74
N GLN A 48 0.40 9.26 -0.17
CA GLN A 48 -0.37 8.70 0.93
C GLN A 48 -1.36 7.63 0.44
N LEU A 49 -1.41 6.49 1.14
CA LEU A 49 -2.31 5.38 0.82
C LEU A 49 -3.59 5.49 1.68
N TYR A 50 -4.74 5.54 1.01
CA TYR A 50 -6.06 5.56 1.66
C TYR A 50 -6.88 4.31 1.32
N VAL A 51 -7.75 3.91 2.25
CA VAL A 51 -8.65 2.77 2.09
C VAL A 51 -10.08 3.29 2.02
N ALA A 52 -10.69 3.23 0.83
CA ALA A 52 -12.11 3.50 0.64
C ALA A 52 -12.94 2.26 1.02
N ARG A 53 -13.92 2.43 1.91
CA ARG A 53 -14.89 1.38 2.27
C ARG A 53 -16.11 1.43 1.38
N SER A 54 -16.48 2.62 0.94
CA SER A 54 -17.60 2.88 0.03
C SER A 54 -17.11 3.47 -1.30
N PRO A 55 -17.80 3.20 -2.41
CA PRO A 55 -17.44 3.74 -3.73
C PRO A 55 -17.49 5.27 -3.77
N ASP A 56 -18.36 5.91 -3.00
CA ASP A 56 -18.48 7.37 -2.88
C ASP A 56 -17.25 8.06 -2.27
N GLU A 57 -16.45 7.33 -1.49
CA GLU A 57 -15.24 7.87 -0.86
C GLU A 57 -14.05 7.92 -1.82
N VAL A 58 -14.08 7.13 -2.89
CA VAL A 58 -13.02 7.08 -3.91
C VAL A 58 -12.72 8.46 -4.51
N PRO A 59 -13.70 9.23 -5.03
CA PRO A 59 -13.43 10.57 -5.58
C PRO A 59 -12.95 11.58 -4.52
N TYR A 60 -13.32 11.38 -3.25
CA TYR A 60 -12.83 12.21 -2.16
C TYR A 60 -11.34 11.99 -1.92
N TYR A 61 -10.92 10.72 -1.78
CA TYR A 61 -9.50 10.39 -1.58
C TYR A 61 -8.64 10.70 -2.80
N GLU A 62 -9.16 10.54 -4.02
CA GLU A 62 -8.44 10.93 -5.24
C GLU A 62 -8.07 12.42 -5.22
N ARG A 63 -9.03 13.29 -4.86
CA ARG A 63 -8.76 14.73 -4.73
C ARG A 63 -7.75 15.05 -3.63
N LEU A 64 -7.82 14.34 -2.51
CA LEU A 64 -6.90 14.54 -1.40
C LEU A 64 -5.46 14.17 -1.78
N VAL A 65 -5.26 13.00 -2.38
CA VAL A 65 -3.93 12.54 -2.83
C VAL A 65 -3.39 13.45 -3.93
N ARG A 66 -4.23 13.86 -4.89
CA ARG A 66 -3.81 14.77 -5.96
C ARG A 66 -3.31 16.09 -5.39
N ARG A 67 -4.05 16.68 -4.44
CA ARG A 67 -3.65 17.92 -3.76
C ARG A 67 -2.33 17.78 -2.99
N ASP A 68 -2.10 16.65 -2.33
CA ASP A 68 -0.86 16.37 -1.59
C ASP A 68 0.35 16.21 -2.53
N LEU A 69 0.12 15.72 -3.74
CA LEU A 69 1.14 15.55 -4.80
C LEU A 69 1.55 16.86 -5.47
N GLU A 70 0.68 17.87 -5.47
CA GLU A 70 0.89 19.18 -6.08
C GLU A 70 1.45 20.23 -5.09
N ALA A 71 1.70 19.85 -3.84
CA ALA A 71 2.26 20.69 -2.78
C ALA A 71 3.80 20.55 -2.69
#